data_AF-A0A4L8A9U9-F1
#
_entry.id   AF-A0A4L8A9U9-F1
#
_cell.length_a   1.000
_cell.length_b   1.000
_cell.length_c   1.000
_cell.angle_alpha   90.00
_cell.angle_beta   90.00
_cell.angle_gamma   90.00
#
_symmetry.space_group_name_H-M   'P 1'
#
loop_
_entity.id
_entity.type
_entity.pdbx_description
1 polymer ?
#
loop_
_entity_poly.entity_id
_entity_poly.type
_entity_poly.pdbx_seq_one_letter_code
_entity_poly.pdbx_strand_id
1 'polypeptide(L)'
;MIGTFAAALVAVLASFIVPIEITLNSANTEIAPPDGIGQVLSNLLLKLVDSPVNALLTANYIGILSWAVIFGIAMREASKNSKELLKTIADVTSKIVEWTINLAPFGILGLVFKTISDKGVGSLANYGILLVLLVTTMLFVAPVVNPLIAFFFMRRNPYPLVWNCLRVSGVTAFFTRSSATNIPVNMKLCHDLGLNPDTYSVSIPLGATINMAGVAITINLLTLAAVNTLGIPVDFATAFVLSVVAAISACGASGIAGGSLLLIPVACSLFGISNDIAIQVVGVGFVIGVIQDSCETALNSSTDVLFTAVAEYAATRKK
;
A
#
# COMPACT_ATOMS: atom_id res chain seq x y z
N MET A 1 -4.34 -8.32 7.27
CA MET A 1 -5.10 -7.22 7.91
C MET A 1 -4.42 -6.69 9.16
N ILE A 2 -4.29 -7.47 10.25
CA ILE A 2 -3.57 -6.98 11.45
C ILE A 2 -2.14 -6.54 11.12
N GLY A 3 -1.38 -7.36 10.36
CA GLY A 3 -0.03 -7.00 9.92
C GLY A 3 0.02 -5.73 9.07
N THR A 4 -0.85 -5.63 8.07
CA THR A 4 -1.00 -4.45 7.20
C THR A 4 -1.29 -3.17 7.99
N PHE A 5 -2.24 -3.23 8.92
CA PHE A 5 -2.61 -2.12 9.77
C PHE A 5 -1.49 -1.74 10.76
N ALA A 6 -0.83 -2.72 11.37
CA ALA A 6 0.32 -2.48 12.24
C ALA A 6 1.47 -1.80 11.47
N ALA A 7 1.75 -2.25 10.25
CA ALA A 7 2.74 -1.62 9.38
C ALA A 7 2.37 -0.17 9.02
N ALA A 8 1.08 0.08 8.72
CA ALA A 8 0.55 1.42 8.49
C ALA A 8 0.75 2.33 9.73
N LEU A 9 0.47 1.84 10.93
CA LEU A 9 0.70 2.59 12.16
C LEU A 9 2.18 2.89 12.41
N VAL A 10 3.08 1.95 12.11
CA VAL A 10 4.54 2.20 12.22
C VAL A 10 4.95 3.31 11.27
N ALA A 11 4.40 3.35 10.05
CA ALA A 11 4.64 4.43 9.11
C ALA A 11 4.16 5.80 9.63
N VAL A 12 2.99 5.86 10.28
CA VAL A 12 2.53 7.07 10.96
C VAL A 12 3.53 7.50 12.04
N LEU A 13 3.91 6.58 12.93
CA LEU A 13 4.86 6.88 14.00
C LEU A 13 6.20 7.37 13.45
N ALA A 14 6.72 6.72 12.41
CA ALA A 14 7.96 7.11 11.74
C ALA A 14 7.85 8.53 11.15
N SER A 15 6.73 8.87 10.51
CA SER A 15 6.49 10.22 9.96
C SER A 15 6.34 11.30 11.04
N PHE A 16 5.85 10.97 12.23
CA PHE A 16 5.75 11.92 13.34
C PHE A 16 7.11 12.18 13.99
N ILE A 17 8.01 11.18 13.98
CA ILE A 17 9.38 11.33 14.47
C ILE A 17 10.24 12.09 13.44
N VAL A 18 10.07 11.78 12.16
CA VAL A 18 10.80 12.38 11.04
C VAL A 18 9.79 12.93 10.03
N PRO A 19 9.26 14.15 10.26
CA PRO A 19 8.39 14.80 9.30
C PRO A 19 9.21 15.18 8.06
N ILE A 20 8.76 14.74 6.90
CA ILE A 20 9.40 15.01 5.62
C ILE A 20 8.48 15.87 4.77
N GLU A 21 9.07 16.87 4.12
CA GLU A 21 8.42 17.66 3.08
C GLU A 21 8.95 17.25 1.71
N ILE A 22 8.06 17.22 0.73
CA ILE A 22 8.37 16.91 -0.67
C ILE A 22 8.18 18.15 -1.54
N THR A 23 8.80 18.15 -2.71
CA THR A 23 8.55 19.22 -3.67
C THR A 23 7.23 18.99 -4.38
N LEU A 24 6.25 19.85 -4.07
CA LEU A 24 5.00 20.00 -4.79
C LEU A 24 4.96 21.37 -5.48
N ASN A 25 4.36 21.40 -6.66
CA ASN A 25 4.02 22.62 -7.39
C ASN A 25 2.60 23.02 -6.98
N SER A 26 2.53 23.88 -5.97
CA SER A 26 1.28 24.48 -5.51
C SER A 26 1.01 25.74 -6.33
N ALA A 27 0.18 25.64 -7.36
CA ALA A 27 -0.39 26.84 -7.97
C ALA A 27 -1.51 27.34 -7.05
N ASN A 28 -1.18 28.22 -6.10
CA ASN A 28 -2.11 29.04 -5.29
C ASN A 28 -3.49 28.40 -4.98
N THR A 29 -3.51 27.15 -4.53
CA THR A 29 -4.73 26.55 -4.00
C THR A 29 -4.74 26.80 -2.50
N GLU A 30 -5.64 27.68 -2.05
CA GLU A 30 -6.03 27.74 -0.64
C GLU A 30 -6.65 26.39 -0.28
N ILE A 31 -5.81 25.48 0.22
CA ILE A 31 -6.30 24.25 0.82
C ILE A 31 -6.71 24.63 2.24
N ALA A 32 -8.01 24.79 2.47
CA ALA A 32 -8.53 24.86 3.82
C ALA A 32 -8.22 23.53 4.51
N PRO A 33 -7.30 23.49 5.49
CA PRO A 33 -7.04 22.27 6.23
C PRO A 33 -8.32 21.85 6.95
N PRO A 34 -8.58 20.56 7.16
CA PRO A 34 -9.71 20.15 8.00
C PRO A 34 -9.56 20.75 9.41
N ASP A 35 -10.63 21.33 9.95
CA ASP A 35 -10.73 21.94 11.28
C ASP A 35 -10.55 20.92 12.43
N GLY A 36 -10.47 19.62 12.10
CA GLY A 36 -10.14 18.55 13.04
C GLY A 36 -10.68 17.18 12.62
N ILE A 37 -10.47 16.18 13.47
CA ILE A 37 -10.87 14.78 13.21
C ILE A 37 -12.36 14.62 12.93
N GLY A 38 -13.22 15.42 13.56
CA GLY A 38 -14.66 15.39 13.34
C GLY A 38 -15.03 15.71 11.89
N GLN A 39 -14.36 16.68 11.28
CA GLN A 39 -14.54 17.02 9.89
C GLN A 39 -13.97 15.95 8.96
N VAL A 40 -12.82 15.36 9.31
CA VAL A 40 -12.24 14.25 8.54
C VAL A 40 -13.16 13.02 8.53
N LEU A 41 -13.72 12.65 9.68
CA LEU A 41 -14.68 11.55 9.79
C LEU A 41 -16.00 11.87 9.08
N SER A 42 -16.51 13.10 9.22
CA SER A 42 -17.70 13.56 8.50
C SER A 42 -17.49 13.50 6.99
N ASN A 43 -16.36 14.02 6.49
CA ASN A 43 -15.98 13.98 5.09
C ASN A 43 -15.84 12.54 4.58
N LEU A 44 -15.23 11.65 5.37
CA LEU A 44 -15.12 10.23 5.03
C LEU A 44 -16.51 9.60 4.91
N LEU A 45 -17.42 9.84 5.86
CA LEU A 45 -18.78 9.29 5.84
C LEU A 45 -19.59 9.83 4.66
N LEU A 46 -19.52 11.13 4.39
CA LEU A 46 -20.21 11.76 3.25
C LEU A 46 -19.69 11.22 1.91
N LYS A 47 -18.37 11.06 1.78
CA LYS A 47 -17.75 10.50 0.57
C LYS A 47 -18.08 9.02 0.37
N LEU A 48 -18.29 8.26 1.46
CA LEU A 48 -18.63 6.84 1.42
C LEU A 48 -20.01 6.58 0.79
N VAL A 49 -20.98 7.45 1.08
CA VAL A 49 -22.38 7.30 0.62
C VAL A 49 -22.70 8.02 -0.69
N ASP A 50 -21.69 8.59 -1.34
CA ASP A 50 -21.83 9.22 -2.65
C ASP A 50 -22.36 8.22 -3.70
N SER A 51 -23.09 8.71 -4.70
CA SER A 51 -23.62 7.84 -5.74
C SER A 51 -22.47 7.21 -6.54
N PRO A 52 -22.56 5.94 -6.96
CA PRO A 52 -21.43 5.24 -7.60
C PRO A 52 -21.00 5.91 -8.91
N VAL A 53 -21.96 6.48 -9.64
CA VAL A 53 -21.68 7.22 -10.89
C VAL A 53 -20.98 8.54 -10.60
N ASN A 54 -21.48 9.33 -9.64
CA ASN A 54 -20.83 10.59 -9.27
C ASN A 54 -19.42 10.34 -8.71
N ALA A 55 -19.24 9.26 -7.95
CA ALA A 55 -17.95 8.92 -7.37
C ALA A 55 -16.88 8.65 -8.45
N LEU A 56 -17.27 7.98 -9.55
CA LEU A 56 -16.40 7.78 -10.71
C LEU A 56 -16.10 9.08 -11.45
N LEU A 57 -17.11 9.94 -11.65
CA LEU A 57 -16.96 11.19 -12.40
C LEU A 57 -16.12 12.23 -11.67
N THR A 58 -16.23 12.28 -10.33
CA THR A 58 -15.56 13.29 -9.48
C THR A 58 -14.28 12.78 -8.84
N ALA A 59 -13.83 11.57 -9.19
CA ALA A 59 -12.68 10.90 -8.58
C ALA A 59 -12.80 10.80 -7.04
N ASN A 60 -14.00 10.54 -6.53
CA ASN A 60 -14.21 10.23 -5.12
C ASN A 60 -13.76 8.79 -4.82
N TYR A 61 -12.46 8.64 -4.59
CA TYR A 61 -11.82 7.34 -4.36
C TYR A 61 -12.39 6.56 -3.17
N ILE A 62 -12.80 7.25 -2.10
CA ILE A 62 -13.42 6.60 -0.92
C ILE A 62 -14.77 5.98 -1.33
N GLY A 63 -15.60 6.73 -2.07
CA GLY A 63 -16.87 6.21 -2.61
C GLY A 63 -16.64 5.02 -3.55
N ILE A 64 -15.67 5.12 -4.46
CA ILE A 64 -15.33 4.02 -5.39
C ILE A 64 -14.95 2.74 -4.63
N LEU A 65 -14.08 2.83 -3.62
CA LEU A 65 -13.69 1.68 -2.80
C LEU A 65 -14.87 1.09 -2.04
N SER A 66 -15.71 1.94 -1.45
CA SER A 66 -16.87 1.51 -0.67
C SER A 66 -17.87 0.75 -1.53
N TRP A 67 -18.18 1.27 -2.72
CA TRP A 67 -19.02 0.60 -3.70
C TRP A 67 -18.38 -0.67 -4.24
N ALA A 68 -17.08 -0.70 -4.49
CA ALA A 68 -16.38 -1.90 -4.94
C ALA A 68 -16.51 -3.06 -3.93
N VAL A 69 -16.47 -2.78 -2.63
CA VAL A 69 -16.71 -3.78 -1.58
C VAL A 69 -18.16 -4.27 -1.60
N ILE A 70 -19.14 -3.35 -1.67
CA ILE A 70 -20.56 -3.71 -1.71
C ILE A 70 -20.88 -4.56 -2.94
N PHE A 71 -20.42 -4.13 -4.12
CA PHE A 71 -20.57 -4.90 -5.36
C PHE A 71 -19.85 -6.25 -5.27
N GLY A 72 -18.65 -6.31 -4.71
CA GLY A 72 -17.91 -7.55 -4.50
C GLY A 72 -18.67 -8.56 -3.62
N ILE A 73 -19.33 -8.08 -2.56
CA ILE A 73 -20.17 -8.92 -1.70
C ILE A 73 -21.39 -9.43 -2.46
N ALA A 74 -22.11 -8.56 -3.16
CA ALA A 74 -23.28 -8.95 -3.96
C ALA A 74 -22.90 -9.94 -5.08
N MET A 75 -21.73 -9.76 -5.71
CA MET A 75 -21.21 -10.64 -6.74
C MET A 75 -20.94 -12.06 -6.25
N ARG A 76 -20.92 -12.35 -4.95
CA ARG A 76 -20.78 -13.72 -4.42
C ARG A 76 -21.94 -14.60 -4.84
N GLU A 77 -23.14 -14.04 -4.99
CA GLU A 77 -24.36 -14.73 -5.43
C GLU A 77 -24.46 -14.84 -6.95
N ALA A 78 -23.65 -14.07 -7.68
CA ALA A 78 -23.67 -14.08 -9.14
C ALA A 78 -23.17 -15.40 -9.74
N SER A 79 -23.60 -15.64 -10.98
CA SER A 79 -23.21 -16.81 -11.77
C SER A 79 -21.69 -16.85 -12.00
N LYS A 80 -21.15 -18.05 -12.26
CA LYS A 80 -19.73 -18.23 -12.59
C LYS A 80 -19.31 -17.37 -13.80
N ASN A 81 -20.15 -17.34 -14.84
CA ASN A 81 -19.88 -16.55 -16.06
C ASN A 81 -19.80 -15.04 -15.76
N SER A 82 -20.66 -14.53 -14.88
CA SER A 82 -20.61 -13.11 -14.45
C SER A 82 -19.32 -12.78 -13.70
N LYS A 83 -18.84 -13.69 -12.85
CA LYS A 83 -17.57 -13.54 -12.12
C LYS A 83 -16.37 -13.60 -13.07
N GLU A 84 -16.38 -14.50 -14.05
CA GLU A 84 -15.34 -14.61 -15.07
C GLU A 84 -15.29 -13.39 -15.98
N LEU A 85 -16.45 -12.84 -16.37
CA LEU A 85 -16.52 -11.60 -17.13
C LEU A 85 -15.92 -10.44 -16.34
N LEU A 86 -16.31 -10.28 -15.06
CA LEU A 86 -15.76 -9.23 -14.20
C LEU A 86 -14.24 -9.36 -14.05
N LYS A 87 -13.76 -10.59 -13.84
CA LYS A 87 -12.31 -10.88 -13.78
C LYS A 87 -11.61 -10.48 -15.08
N THR A 88 -12.18 -10.84 -16.22
CA THR A 88 -11.62 -10.50 -17.54
C THR A 88 -11.52 -8.98 -17.73
N ILE A 89 -12.56 -8.24 -17.34
CA ILE A 89 -12.55 -6.77 -17.38
C ILE A 89 -11.48 -6.19 -16.46
N ALA A 90 -11.31 -6.75 -15.25
CA ALA A 90 -10.27 -6.34 -14.32
C ALA A 90 -8.85 -6.61 -14.86
N ASP A 91 -8.64 -7.77 -15.50
CA ASP A 91 -7.36 -8.14 -16.12
C ASP A 91 -7.03 -7.20 -17.30
N VAL A 92 -8.01 -6.88 -18.15
CA VAL A 92 -7.85 -5.91 -19.25
C VAL A 92 -7.52 -4.52 -18.72
N THR A 93 -8.25 -4.07 -17.69
CA THR A 93 -8.01 -2.76 -17.06
C THR A 93 -6.61 -2.70 -16.45
N SER A 94 -6.18 -3.76 -15.77
CA SER A 94 -4.83 -3.88 -15.20
C SER A 94 -3.75 -3.80 -16.27
N LYS A 95 -3.99 -4.38 -17.46
CA LYS A 95 -3.06 -4.30 -18.58
C LYS A 95 -2.93 -2.88 -19.13
N ILE A 96 -4.03 -2.13 -19.21
CA ILE A 96 -4.00 -0.71 -19.61
C ILE A 96 -3.17 0.09 -18.61
N VAL A 97 -3.39 -0.11 -17.30
CA VAL A 97 -2.60 0.55 -16.26
C VAL A 97 -1.11 0.20 -16.37
N GLU A 98 -0.77 -1.07 -16.62
CA GLU A 98 0.62 -1.50 -16.85
C GLU A 98 1.26 -0.75 -18.03
N TRP A 99 0.54 -0.60 -19.15
CA TRP A 99 1.01 0.19 -20.29
C TRP A 99 1.22 1.66 -19.92
N THR A 100 0.31 2.26 -19.14
CA THR A 100 0.47 3.64 -18.66
C THR A 100 1.69 3.78 -17.75
N ILE A 101 1.95 2.85 -16.84
CA ILE A 101 3.13 2.85 -15.96
C ILE A 101 4.42 2.72 -16.78
N ASN A 102 4.44 1.89 -17.83
CA ASN A 102 5.59 1.78 -18.72
C ASN A 102 5.91 3.08 -19.49
N LEU A 103 4.92 3.98 -19.63
CA LEU A 103 5.09 5.32 -20.19
C LEU A 103 5.41 6.37 -19.12
N ALA A 104 5.29 6.06 -17.83
CA ALA A 104 5.61 6.98 -16.73
C ALA A 104 7.04 7.57 -16.78
N PRO A 105 8.10 6.88 -17.27
CA PRO A 105 9.43 7.47 -17.40
C PRO A 105 9.47 8.82 -18.12
N PHE A 106 8.64 9.00 -19.16
CA PHE A 106 8.57 10.29 -19.88
C PHE A 106 8.00 11.41 -18.99
N GLY A 107 6.97 11.12 -18.20
CA GLY A 107 6.39 12.07 -17.25
C GLY A 107 7.33 12.38 -16.08
N ILE A 108 8.02 11.36 -15.56
CA ILE A 108 8.99 11.49 -14.47
C ILE A 108 10.15 12.38 -14.89
N LEU A 109 10.68 12.23 -16.11
CA LEU A 109 11.74 13.10 -16.62
C LEU A 109 11.31 14.58 -16.62
N GLY A 110 10.08 14.87 -17.05
CA GLY A 110 9.52 16.22 -16.99
C GLY A 110 9.37 16.76 -15.56
N LEU A 111 8.87 15.92 -14.64
CA LEU A 111 8.73 16.27 -13.22
C LEU A 111 10.08 16.57 -12.56
N VAL A 112 11.09 15.72 -12.79
CA VAL A 112 12.44 15.89 -12.25
C VAL A 112 13.10 17.13 -12.85
N PHE A 113 13.00 17.31 -14.17
CA PHE A 113 13.52 18.51 -14.85
C PHE A 113 12.92 19.79 -14.25
N LYS A 114 11.59 19.85 -14.11
CA LYS A 114 10.89 21.00 -13.54
C LYS A 114 11.30 21.24 -12.08
N THR A 115 11.39 20.18 -11.28
CA THR A 115 11.80 20.26 -9.88
C THR A 115 13.22 20.85 -9.74
N ILE A 116 14.15 20.39 -10.57
CA ILE A 116 15.53 20.91 -10.60
C ILE A 116 15.56 22.36 -11.11
N SER A 117 14.77 22.67 -12.14
CA SER A 117 14.69 24.02 -12.72
C SER A 117 14.15 25.05 -11.73
N ASP A 118 13.08 24.71 -11.01
CA ASP A 118 12.36 25.65 -10.15
C ASP A 118 12.98 25.74 -8.74
N LYS A 119 13.42 24.61 -8.17
CA LYS A 119 13.86 24.50 -6.76
C LYS A 119 15.31 24.04 -6.58
N GLY A 120 16.03 23.79 -7.67
CA GLY A 120 17.42 23.34 -7.65
C GLY A 120 17.59 21.86 -7.28
N VAL A 121 18.80 21.33 -7.47
CA VAL A 121 19.13 19.91 -7.22
C VAL A 121 18.97 19.52 -5.75
N GLY A 122 19.12 20.46 -4.82
CA GLY A 122 18.94 20.22 -3.39
C GLY A 122 17.55 19.71 -3.02
N SER A 123 16.53 20.02 -3.83
CA SER A 123 15.17 19.52 -3.62
C SER A 123 15.03 18.00 -3.78
N LEU A 124 15.92 17.35 -4.54
CA LEU A 124 15.97 15.89 -4.67
C LEU A 124 16.51 15.21 -3.42
N ALA A 125 17.24 15.93 -2.57
CA ALA A 125 17.73 15.38 -1.30
C ALA A 125 16.55 14.95 -0.42
N ASN A 126 15.45 15.71 -0.41
CA ASN A 126 14.25 15.37 0.33
C ASN A 126 13.59 14.08 -0.18
N TYR A 127 13.65 13.81 -1.49
CA TYR A 127 13.19 12.52 -2.04
C TYR A 127 14.08 11.37 -1.57
N GLY A 128 15.39 11.60 -1.48
CA GLY A 128 16.33 10.63 -0.89
C GLY A 128 16.04 10.34 0.58
N ILE A 129 15.78 11.38 1.40
CA ILE A 129 15.42 11.22 2.82
C ILE A 129 14.09 10.47 2.94
N LEU A 130 13.10 10.78 2.10
CA LEU A 130 11.83 10.06 2.05
C LEU A 130 12.03 8.58 1.71
N LEU A 131 12.85 8.27 0.73
CA LEU A 131 13.19 6.89 0.37
C LEU A 131 13.87 6.16 1.53
N VAL A 132 14.81 6.81 2.22
CA VAL A 132 15.44 6.24 3.42
C VAL A 132 14.39 5.96 4.50
N LEU A 133 13.47 6.89 4.77
CA LEU A 133 12.41 6.67 5.75
C LEU A 133 11.49 5.49 5.36
N LEU A 134 11.09 5.40 4.08
CA LEU A 134 10.31 4.28 3.56
C LEU A 134 11.01 2.94 3.76
N VAL A 135 12.26 2.84 3.31
CA VAL A 135 13.04 1.60 3.37
C VAL A 135 13.31 1.20 4.82
N THR A 136 13.72 2.14 5.68
CA THR A 136 13.96 1.88 7.11
C THR A 136 12.69 1.45 7.82
N THR A 137 11.53 2.04 7.50
CA THR A 137 10.23 1.63 8.06
C THR A 137 9.88 0.19 7.66
N MET A 138 10.05 -0.17 6.38
CA MET A 138 9.83 -1.54 5.91
C MET A 138 10.82 -2.54 6.56
N LEU A 139 12.09 -2.15 6.66
CA LEU A 139 13.15 -2.91 7.33
C LEU A 139 12.98 -3.00 8.84
N PHE A 140 12.18 -2.13 9.46
CA PHE A 140 11.79 -2.24 10.86
C PHE A 140 10.60 -3.19 11.03
N VAL A 141 9.60 -3.09 10.13
CA VAL A 141 8.41 -3.96 10.17
C VAL A 141 8.79 -5.44 9.99
N ALA A 142 9.68 -5.74 9.04
CA ALA A 142 10.11 -7.10 8.73
C ALA A 142 10.68 -7.90 9.93
N PRO A 143 11.66 -7.38 10.70
CA PRO A 143 12.28 -8.08 11.82
C PRO A 143 11.77 -7.69 13.21
N VAL A 144 10.88 -6.69 13.34
CA VAL A 144 10.31 -6.32 14.66
C VAL A 144 8.84 -6.65 14.71
N VAL A 145 8.04 -6.02 13.85
CA VAL A 145 6.57 -6.10 13.91
C VAL A 145 6.07 -7.48 13.49
N ASN A 146 6.56 -8.01 12.38
CA ASN A 146 6.13 -9.31 11.88
C ASN A 146 6.48 -10.45 12.85
N PRO A 147 7.70 -10.52 13.44
CA PRO A 147 8.02 -11.47 14.51
C PRO A 147 7.15 -11.30 15.74
N LEU A 148 6.86 -10.07 16.18
CA LEU A 148 5.99 -9.85 17.35
C LEU A 148 4.59 -10.42 17.13
N ILE A 149 4.01 -10.18 15.95
CA ILE A 149 2.72 -10.77 15.55
C ILE A 149 2.83 -12.30 15.53
N ALA A 150 3.85 -12.83 14.85
CA ALA A 150 4.08 -14.27 14.74
C ALA A 150 4.26 -14.96 16.10
N PHE A 151 5.02 -14.33 17.01
CA PHE A 151 5.24 -14.81 18.38
C PHE A 151 3.94 -14.82 19.18
N PHE A 152 3.11 -13.78 19.07
CA PHE A 152 1.85 -13.70 19.80
C PHE A 152 0.92 -14.89 19.48
N PHE A 153 0.85 -15.28 18.20
CA PHE A 153 0.01 -16.39 17.75
C PHE A 153 0.66 -17.77 17.94
N MET A 154 1.93 -17.95 17.56
CA MET A 154 2.60 -19.24 17.65
C MET A 154 3.12 -19.57 19.06
N ARG A 155 3.37 -18.56 19.91
CA ARG A 155 4.01 -18.65 21.24
C ARG A 155 5.35 -19.41 21.25
N ARG A 156 6.09 -19.34 20.15
CA ARG A 156 7.45 -19.89 19.99
C ARG A 156 8.31 -18.89 19.23
N ASN A 157 9.63 -19.06 19.29
CA ASN A 157 10.57 -18.17 18.60
C ASN A 157 10.23 -18.08 17.10
N PRO A 158 9.81 -16.90 16.59
CA PRO A 158 9.40 -16.72 15.20
C PRO A 158 10.59 -16.44 14.26
N TYR A 159 11.75 -16.05 14.80
CA TYR A 159 12.86 -15.54 13.99
C TYR A 159 13.41 -16.55 12.97
N PRO A 160 13.56 -17.86 13.27
CA PRO A 160 13.99 -18.82 12.25
C PRO A 160 13.07 -18.84 11.02
N LEU A 161 11.76 -18.76 11.25
CA LEU A 161 10.77 -18.71 10.18
C LEU A 161 10.83 -17.38 9.42
N VAL A 162 10.89 -16.25 10.14
CA VAL A 162 10.97 -14.90 9.55
C VAL A 162 12.19 -14.78 8.66
N TRP A 163 13.37 -15.21 9.12
CA TRP A 163 14.59 -15.15 8.31
C TRP A 163 14.54 -16.08 7.10
N ASN A 164 13.92 -17.25 7.21
CA ASN A 164 13.72 -18.13 6.06
C ASN A 164 12.79 -17.49 5.02
N CYS A 165 11.67 -16.91 5.46
CA CYS A 165 10.73 -16.18 4.59
C CYS A 165 11.40 -14.99 3.89
N LEU A 166 12.14 -14.16 4.62
CA LEU A 166 12.86 -13.03 4.05
C LEU A 166 13.93 -13.48 3.04
N ARG A 167 14.69 -14.53 3.36
CA ARG A 167 15.77 -15.03 2.50
C ARG A 167 15.26 -15.64 1.20
N VAL A 168 14.23 -16.48 1.26
CA VAL A 168 13.76 -17.23 0.08
C VAL A 168 12.74 -16.43 -0.70
N SER A 169 11.70 -15.94 -0.03
CA SER A 169 10.63 -15.17 -0.68
C SER A 169 11.00 -13.70 -0.84
N GLY A 170 11.43 -13.05 0.24
CA GLY A 170 11.69 -11.60 0.25
C GLY A 170 12.79 -11.18 -0.74
N VAL A 171 13.93 -11.88 -0.77
CA VAL A 171 15.02 -11.59 -1.72
C VAL A 171 14.55 -11.80 -3.17
N THR A 172 13.81 -12.87 -3.45
CA THR A 172 13.34 -13.12 -4.82
C THR A 172 12.34 -12.05 -5.25
N ALA A 173 11.36 -11.73 -4.39
CA ALA A 173 10.39 -10.68 -4.59
C ALA A 173 11.01 -9.28 -4.75
N PHE A 174 12.11 -9.00 -4.05
CA PHE A 174 12.85 -7.75 -4.18
C PHE A 174 13.32 -7.53 -5.62
N PHE A 175 13.88 -8.55 -6.26
CA PHE A 175 14.39 -8.43 -7.62
C PHE A 175 13.29 -8.54 -8.69
N THR A 176 12.21 -9.28 -8.44
CA THR A 176 11.11 -9.40 -9.40
C THR A 176 10.16 -8.21 -9.36
N ARG A 177 10.05 -7.50 -8.22
CA ARG A 177 9.11 -6.39 -8.00
C ARG A 177 7.65 -6.76 -8.31
N SER A 178 7.30 -8.03 -8.18
CA SER A 178 5.93 -8.50 -8.31
C SER A 178 5.62 -9.66 -7.36
N SER A 179 4.64 -9.45 -6.48
CA SER A 179 4.10 -10.49 -5.61
C SER A 179 3.44 -11.60 -6.42
N ALA A 180 2.78 -11.28 -7.53
CA ALA A 180 2.13 -12.25 -8.41
C ALA A 180 3.15 -13.20 -9.06
N THR A 181 4.27 -12.67 -9.56
CA THR A 181 5.37 -13.50 -10.10
C THR A 181 6.05 -14.35 -9.03
N ASN A 182 6.00 -13.92 -7.76
CA ASN A 182 6.62 -14.66 -6.66
C ASN A 182 5.73 -15.77 -6.05
N ILE A 183 4.46 -15.91 -6.50
CA ILE A 183 3.55 -16.97 -6.03
C ILE A 183 4.18 -18.37 -6.10
N PRO A 184 4.80 -18.81 -7.22
CA PRO A 184 5.39 -20.15 -7.30
C PRO A 184 6.52 -20.38 -6.29
N VAL A 185 7.32 -19.35 -6.00
CA VAL A 185 8.40 -19.40 -5.00
C VAL A 185 7.81 -19.57 -3.61
N ASN A 186 6.76 -18.81 -3.30
CA ASN A 186 6.06 -18.92 -2.01
C ASN A 186 5.38 -20.28 -1.83
N MET A 187 4.74 -20.81 -2.88
CA MET A 187 4.13 -22.14 -2.86
C MET A 187 5.17 -23.25 -2.57
N LYS A 188 6.33 -23.17 -3.22
CA LYS A 188 7.44 -24.10 -2.95
C LYS A 188 7.99 -23.97 -1.54
N LEU A 189 8.16 -22.75 -1.04
CA LEU A 189 8.62 -22.51 0.32
C LEU A 189 7.64 -23.07 1.36
N CYS A 190 6.33 -22.92 1.15
CA CYS A 190 5.32 -23.53 2.01
C CYS A 190 5.41 -25.06 2.01
N HIS A 191 5.61 -25.68 0.85
CA HIS A 191 5.86 -27.11 0.73
C HIS A 191 7.12 -27.55 1.49
N ASP A 192 8.22 -26.83 1.34
CA ASP A 192 9.49 -27.13 2.02
C ASP A 192 9.41 -26.93 3.55
N LEU A 193 8.48 -26.09 4.01
CA LEU A 193 8.13 -25.90 5.43
C LEU A 193 7.17 -26.98 5.98
N GLY A 194 6.73 -27.92 5.13
CA GLY A 194 5.80 -29.00 5.50
C GLY A 194 4.38 -28.52 5.81
N LEU A 195 3.96 -27.38 5.25
CA LEU A 195 2.62 -26.83 5.43
C LEU A 195 1.59 -27.62 4.61
N ASN A 196 0.33 -27.54 5.00
CA ASN A 196 -0.76 -28.23 4.32
C ASN A 196 -1.06 -27.61 2.94
N PRO A 197 -1.01 -28.39 1.83
CA PRO A 197 -1.36 -27.94 0.48
C PRO A 197 -2.71 -27.26 0.36
N ASP A 198 -3.72 -27.73 1.09
CA ASP A 198 -5.06 -27.14 1.06
C ASP A 198 -5.09 -25.74 1.68
N THR A 199 -4.15 -25.46 2.60
CA THR A 199 -4.03 -24.15 3.24
C THR A 199 -3.26 -23.19 2.35
N TYR A 200 -2.04 -23.57 1.94
CA TYR A 200 -1.18 -22.62 1.23
C TYR A 200 -1.62 -22.35 -0.21
N SER A 201 -2.31 -23.30 -0.87
CA SER A 201 -2.85 -23.11 -2.23
C SER A 201 -3.91 -22.02 -2.33
N VAL A 202 -4.60 -21.73 -1.22
CA VAL A 202 -5.57 -20.63 -1.13
C VAL A 202 -4.92 -19.39 -0.54
N SER A 203 -4.17 -19.54 0.56
CA SER A 203 -3.66 -18.37 1.30
C SER A 203 -2.57 -17.60 0.55
N ILE A 204 -1.72 -18.26 -0.24
CA ILE A 204 -0.62 -17.58 -0.94
C ILE A 204 -1.13 -16.71 -2.10
N PRO A 205 -1.98 -17.22 -3.03
CA PRO A 205 -2.56 -16.36 -4.07
C PRO A 205 -3.42 -15.24 -3.50
N LEU A 206 -4.14 -15.51 -2.40
CA LEU A 206 -4.92 -14.50 -1.69
C LEU A 206 -4.00 -13.45 -1.05
N GLY A 207 -2.94 -13.87 -0.36
CA GLY A 207 -1.96 -12.99 0.29
C GLY A 207 -1.29 -12.05 -0.70
N ALA A 208 -0.90 -12.56 -1.87
CA ALA A 208 -0.27 -11.78 -2.93
C ALA A 208 -1.14 -10.60 -3.44
N THR A 209 -2.44 -10.57 -3.12
CA THR A 209 -3.35 -9.45 -3.44
C THR A 209 -3.77 -8.65 -2.21
N ILE A 210 -4.10 -9.29 -1.08
CA ILE A 210 -4.67 -8.58 0.08
C ILE A 210 -3.65 -8.22 1.17
N ASN A 211 -2.52 -8.92 1.25
CA ASN A 211 -1.54 -8.75 2.32
C ASN A 211 -0.43 -7.79 1.90
N MET A 212 -0.82 -6.52 1.76
CA MET A 212 0.05 -5.47 1.23
C MET A 212 0.53 -4.49 2.30
N ALA A 213 1.32 -4.98 3.26
CA ALA A 213 1.87 -4.17 4.36
C ALA A 213 2.80 -3.04 3.89
N GLY A 214 3.67 -3.32 2.93
CA GLY A 214 4.54 -2.32 2.30
C GLY A 214 3.76 -1.23 1.58
N VAL A 215 2.66 -1.58 0.90
CA VAL A 215 1.78 -0.60 0.24
C VAL A 215 1.16 0.34 1.27
N ALA A 216 0.70 -0.19 2.40
CA ALA A 216 0.13 0.63 3.46
C ALA A 216 1.17 1.59 4.08
N ILE A 217 2.43 1.15 4.22
CA ILE A 217 3.54 2.03 4.62
C ILE A 217 3.75 3.15 3.59
N THR A 218 3.81 2.78 2.32
CA THR A 218 4.04 3.71 1.20
C THR A 218 2.95 4.77 1.11
N ILE A 219 1.68 4.36 1.14
CA ILE A 219 0.52 5.27 1.14
C ILE A 219 0.63 6.25 2.32
N ASN A 220 0.86 5.75 3.54
CA ASN A 220 0.92 6.60 4.72
C ASN A 220 2.07 7.62 4.67
N LEU A 221 3.29 7.19 4.37
CA LEU A 221 4.44 8.09 4.36
C LEU A 221 4.35 9.14 3.25
N LEU A 222 3.90 8.76 2.05
CA LEU A 222 3.74 9.71 0.95
C LEU A 222 2.59 10.70 1.20
N THR A 223 1.46 10.23 1.73
CA THR A 223 0.35 11.14 2.09
C THR A 223 0.73 12.07 3.24
N LEU A 224 1.40 11.58 4.28
CA LEU A 224 1.85 12.45 5.38
C LEU A 224 2.93 13.43 4.94
N ALA A 225 3.82 13.04 4.01
CA ALA A 225 4.76 13.97 3.43
C ALA A 225 4.06 15.09 2.64
N ALA A 226 2.99 14.77 1.91
CA ALA A 226 2.17 15.76 1.22
C ALA A 226 1.46 16.70 2.20
N VAL A 227 0.85 16.15 3.24
CA VAL A 227 0.21 16.91 4.34
C VAL A 227 1.19 17.89 4.97
N ASN A 228 2.40 17.43 5.34
CA ASN A 228 3.44 18.27 5.93
C ASN A 228 3.84 19.40 4.98
N THR A 229 4.05 19.07 3.69
CA THR A 229 4.41 20.04 2.66
C THR A 229 3.36 21.13 2.48
N LEU A 230 2.09 20.77 2.63
CA LEU A 230 0.96 21.69 2.48
C LEU A 230 0.63 22.43 3.79
N GLY A 231 1.37 22.18 4.87
CA GLY A 231 1.12 22.77 6.18
C GLY A 231 -0.22 22.36 6.80
N ILE A 232 -0.78 21.22 6.40
CA ILE A 232 -2.04 20.70 6.94
C ILE A 232 -1.73 20.09 8.31
N PRO A 233 -2.27 20.64 9.43
CA PRO A 233 -2.04 20.07 10.74
C PRO A 233 -2.75 18.72 10.86
N VAL A 234 -2.01 17.68 11.25
CA VAL A 234 -2.56 16.33 11.46
C VAL A 234 -2.20 15.85 12.85
N ASP A 235 -3.22 15.63 13.66
CA ASP A 235 -3.08 14.99 14.95
C ASP A 235 -2.95 13.46 14.81
N PHE A 236 -2.49 12.81 15.87
CA PHE A 236 -2.28 11.36 15.86
C PHE A 236 -3.58 10.58 15.57
N ALA A 237 -4.73 11.08 16.05
CA ALA A 237 -6.00 10.41 15.87
C ALA A 237 -6.45 10.44 14.39
N THR A 238 -6.24 11.55 13.68
CA THR A 238 -6.48 11.61 12.23
C THR A 238 -5.49 10.72 11.47
N ALA A 239 -4.21 10.70 11.86
CA ALA A 239 -3.23 9.80 11.26
C ALA A 239 -3.53 8.31 11.51
N PHE A 240 -4.16 7.97 12.64
CA PHE A 240 -4.68 6.63 12.90
C PHE A 240 -5.80 6.24 11.93
N VAL A 241 -6.74 7.16 11.66
CA VAL A 241 -7.79 6.95 10.63
C VAL A 241 -7.17 6.74 9.26
N LEU A 242 -6.15 7.53 8.91
CA LEU A 242 -5.36 7.33 7.69
C LEU A 242 -4.78 5.90 7.63
N SER A 243 -4.26 5.36 8.74
CA SER A 243 -3.76 3.96 8.76
C SER A 243 -4.83 2.92 8.49
N VAL A 244 -6.06 3.15 8.95
CA VAL A 244 -7.20 2.27 8.63
C VAL A 244 -7.52 2.34 7.14
N VAL A 245 -7.63 3.56 6.60
CA VAL A 245 -7.91 3.78 5.17
C VAL A 245 -6.81 3.19 4.30
N ALA A 246 -5.54 3.41 4.63
CA ALA A 246 -4.41 2.85 3.89
C ALA A 246 -4.39 1.32 3.94
N ALA A 247 -4.67 0.70 5.09
CA ALA A 247 -4.72 -0.75 5.20
C ALA A 247 -5.86 -1.37 4.38
N ILE A 248 -7.02 -0.72 4.31
CA ILE A 248 -8.16 -1.16 3.48
C ILE A 248 -7.84 -0.95 1.99
N SER A 249 -7.33 0.22 1.62
CA SER A 249 -6.96 0.56 0.25
C SER A 249 -5.88 -0.38 -0.28
N ALA A 250 -4.89 -0.74 0.55
CA ALA A 250 -3.82 -1.66 0.17
C ALA A 250 -4.32 -3.04 -0.27
N CYS A 251 -5.50 -3.50 0.18
CA CYS A 251 -6.12 -4.73 -0.32
C CYS A 251 -6.51 -4.65 -1.80
N GLY A 252 -6.72 -3.44 -2.31
CA GLY A 252 -7.09 -3.18 -3.70
C GLY A 252 -5.90 -2.87 -4.60
N ALA A 253 -4.66 -2.94 -4.10
CA ALA A 253 -3.50 -2.72 -4.92
C ALA A 253 -3.32 -3.87 -5.93
N SER A 254 -2.99 -3.50 -7.16
CA SER A 254 -2.58 -4.46 -8.19
C SER A 254 -1.20 -5.02 -7.84
N GLY A 255 -0.98 -6.32 -8.05
CA GLY A 255 0.33 -6.98 -7.89
C GLY A 255 1.36 -6.62 -8.97
N ILE A 256 1.13 -5.54 -9.72
CA ILE A 256 1.96 -5.01 -10.81
C ILE A 256 2.83 -3.87 -10.25
N ALA A 257 4.08 -3.82 -10.68
CA ALA A 257 5.06 -2.81 -10.27
C ALA A 257 4.51 -1.37 -10.42
N GLY A 258 4.63 -0.57 -9.37
CA GLY A 258 4.15 0.82 -9.33
C GLY A 258 2.63 1.00 -9.21
N GLY A 259 1.84 -0.09 -9.22
CA GLY A 259 0.39 -0.01 -9.06
C GLY A 259 -0.06 0.48 -7.68
N SER A 260 0.75 0.25 -6.64
CA SER A 260 0.49 0.69 -5.27
C SER A 260 0.47 2.21 -5.10
N LEU A 261 1.31 2.93 -5.86
CA LEU A 261 1.35 4.39 -5.83
C LEU A 261 0.03 5.03 -6.27
N LEU A 262 -0.74 4.35 -7.14
CA LEU A 262 -2.03 4.85 -7.63
C LEU A 262 -3.12 4.88 -6.55
N LEU A 263 -2.87 4.34 -5.36
CA LEU A 263 -3.77 4.41 -4.21
C LEU A 263 -3.53 5.62 -3.30
N ILE A 264 -2.42 6.34 -3.48
CA ILE A 264 -2.10 7.56 -2.71
C ILE A 264 -3.22 8.62 -2.82
N PRO A 265 -3.84 8.87 -4.00
CA PRO A 265 -4.95 9.81 -4.10
C PRO A 265 -6.13 9.50 -3.17
N VAL A 266 -6.37 8.24 -2.85
CA VAL A 266 -7.42 7.84 -1.89
C VAL A 266 -7.12 8.44 -0.52
N ALA A 267 -5.90 8.24 -0.03
CA ALA A 267 -5.45 8.74 1.26
C ALA A 267 -5.33 10.27 1.29
N CYS A 268 -4.81 10.88 0.21
CA CYS A 268 -4.78 12.33 0.06
C CYS A 268 -6.19 12.96 0.12
N SER A 269 -7.19 12.29 -0.46
CA SER A 269 -8.58 12.79 -0.47
C SER A 269 -9.20 12.89 0.93
N LEU A 270 -8.68 12.14 1.92
CA LEU A 270 -9.09 12.21 3.32
C LEU A 270 -8.80 13.59 3.93
N PHE A 271 -7.72 14.23 3.47
CA PHE A 271 -7.25 15.53 3.93
C PHE A 271 -7.68 16.70 3.03
N GLY A 272 -8.57 16.44 2.06
CA GLY A 272 -9.00 17.46 1.10
C GLY A 272 -7.94 17.85 0.07
N ILE A 273 -6.84 17.10 -0.04
CA ILE A 273 -5.81 17.33 -1.04
C ILE A 273 -6.41 17.03 -2.42
N SER A 274 -6.29 17.99 -3.34
CA SER A 274 -6.84 17.88 -4.69
C SER A 274 -6.15 16.77 -5.50
N ASN A 275 -6.85 16.24 -6.50
CA ASN A 275 -6.30 15.21 -7.38
C ASN A 275 -5.02 15.69 -8.11
N ASP A 276 -4.97 16.97 -8.50
CA ASP A 276 -3.80 17.57 -9.17
C ASP A 276 -2.54 17.54 -8.30
N ILE A 277 -2.70 17.72 -6.98
CA ILE A 277 -1.59 17.60 -6.03
C ILE A 277 -1.30 16.13 -5.74
N ALA A 278 -2.32 15.32 -5.53
CA ALA A 278 -2.15 13.89 -5.25
C ALA A 278 -1.37 13.17 -6.37
N ILE A 279 -1.63 13.49 -7.64
CA ILE A 279 -0.88 12.94 -8.78
C ILE A 279 0.59 13.37 -8.76
N GLN A 280 0.92 14.56 -8.24
CA GLN A 280 2.33 14.96 -8.06
C GLN A 280 3.01 14.09 -6.99
N VAL A 281 2.31 13.76 -5.90
CA VAL A 281 2.82 12.84 -4.86
C VAL A 281 3.10 11.46 -5.46
N VAL A 282 2.20 10.96 -6.32
CA VAL A 282 2.42 9.73 -7.10
C VAL A 282 3.67 9.85 -7.97
N GLY A 283 3.84 10.99 -8.64
CA GLY A 283 5.04 11.32 -9.41
C GLY A 283 6.32 11.24 -8.59
N VAL A 284 6.35 11.81 -7.39
CA VAL A 284 7.48 11.68 -6.44
C VAL A 284 7.73 10.22 -6.09
N GLY A 285 6.66 9.46 -5.80
CA GLY A 285 6.72 8.02 -5.56
C GLY A 285 7.38 7.28 -6.72
N PHE A 286 7.06 7.64 -7.96
CA PHE A 286 7.68 7.05 -9.15
C PHE A 286 9.18 7.40 -9.30
N VAL A 287 9.62 8.59 -8.88
CA VAL A 287 11.06 8.98 -8.89
C VAL A 287 11.88 8.02 -8.02
N ILE A 288 11.38 7.70 -6.83
CA ILE A 288 12.05 6.79 -5.87
C ILE A 288 11.60 5.34 -6.01
N GLY A 289 10.70 5.07 -6.97
CA GLY A 289 9.87 3.87 -7.01
C GLY A 289 10.66 2.60 -7.23
N VAL A 290 11.80 2.64 -7.91
CA VAL A 290 12.59 1.42 -8.16
C VAL A 290 13.00 0.74 -6.85
N ILE A 291 13.54 1.50 -5.90
CA ILE A 291 14.02 0.96 -4.63
C ILE A 291 12.83 0.73 -3.67
N GLN A 292 11.91 1.68 -3.60
CA GLN A 292 10.74 1.60 -2.74
C GLN A 292 9.87 0.37 -3.09
N ASP A 293 9.52 0.17 -4.37
CA ASP A 293 8.68 -0.93 -4.86
C ASP A 293 9.34 -2.30 -4.67
N SER A 294 10.68 -2.37 -4.79
CA SER A 294 11.45 -3.59 -4.51
C SER A 294 11.36 -3.98 -3.04
N CYS A 295 11.60 -3.04 -2.12
CA CYS A 295 11.48 -3.27 -0.68
C CYS A 295 10.04 -3.58 -0.26
N GLU A 296 9.07 -2.87 -0.84
CA GLU A 296 7.64 -3.08 -0.62
C GLU A 296 7.22 -4.50 -1.01
N THR A 297 7.57 -4.93 -2.22
CA THR A 297 7.25 -6.27 -2.72
C THR A 297 7.92 -7.35 -1.87
N ALA A 298 9.17 -7.15 -1.47
CA ALA A 298 9.89 -8.05 -0.58
C ALA A 298 9.18 -8.23 0.77
N LEU A 299 8.72 -7.14 1.37
CA LEU A 299 7.98 -7.17 2.63
C LEU A 299 6.63 -7.88 2.46
N ASN A 300 5.86 -7.52 1.44
CA ASN A 300 4.55 -8.12 1.17
C ASN A 300 4.67 -9.63 0.97
N SER A 301 5.51 -10.04 0.01
CA SER A 301 5.60 -11.44 -0.40
C SER A 301 6.18 -12.35 0.69
N SER A 302 7.17 -11.87 1.45
CA SER A 302 7.72 -12.65 2.57
C SER A 302 6.70 -12.84 3.70
N THR A 303 5.83 -11.86 3.93
CA THR A 303 4.79 -11.96 4.95
C THR A 303 3.64 -12.89 4.57
N ASP A 304 3.39 -13.11 3.27
CA ASP A 304 2.40 -14.10 2.81
C ASP A 304 2.73 -15.49 3.38
N VAL A 305 3.96 -15.94 3.16
CA VAL A 305 4.41 -17.26 3.66
C VAL A 305 4.46 -17.27 5.18
N LEU A 306 4.99 -16.21 5.79
CA LEU A 306 5.10 -16.11 7.24
C LEU A 306 3.73 -16.26 7.91
N PHE A 307 2.71 -15.53 7.45
CA PHE A 307 1.39 -15.56 8.07
C PHE A 307 0.60 -16.82 7.72
N THR A 308 0.80 -17.42 6.55
CA THR A 308 0.29 -18.77 6.24
C THR A 308 0.85 -19.79 7.24
N ALA A 309 2.16 -19.81 7.43
CA ALA A 309 2.81 -20.72 8.37
C ALA A 309 2.35 -20.47 9.82
N VAL A 310 2.30 -19.21 10.26
CA VAL A 310 1.81 -18.82 11.60
C VAL A 310 0.38 -19.31 11.83
N ALA A 311 -0.52 -19.16 10.85
CA ALA A 311 -1.90 -19.59 10.97
C ALA A 311 -2.01 -21.12 11.18
N GLU A 312 -1.25 -21.90 10.42
CA GLU A 312 -1.24 -23.36 10.54
C GLU A 312 -0.61 -23.84 11.85
N TYR A 313 0.52 -23.26 12.24
CA TYR A 313 1.18 -23.58 13.51
C TYR A 313 0.35 -23.17 14.73
N ALA A 314 -0.42 -22.08 14.64
CA ALA A 314 -1.36 -21.70 15.69
C ALA A 314 -2.59 -22.64 15.76
N ALA A 315 -3.04 -23.18 14.62
CA ALA A 315 -4.18 -24.09 14.54
C ALA A 315 -3.85 -25.49 15.08
N THR A 316 -2.67 -26.03 14.74
CA THR A 316 -2.20 -27.34 15.22
C THR A 316 -2.06 -27.40 16.74
N ARG A 317 -1.81 -26.27 17.41
CA ARG A 317 -1.79 -26.15 18.87
C ARG A 317 -3.16 -26.28 19.53
N LYS A 318 -4.25 -25.93 18.82
CA LYS A 318 -5.62 -25.98 19.38
C LYS A 318 -6.22 -27.40 19.33
N LYS A 319 -5.55 -28.33 18.64
CA LYS A 319 -5.85 -29.75 18.64
C LYS A 319 -5.02 -30.45 19.71
#